data_AF-A0A9E4VYG6-F1
#
_entry.id   AF-A0A9E4VYG6-F1
#
_cell.length_a   1.000
_cell.length_b   1.000
_cell.length_c   1.000
_cell.angle_alpha   90.00
_cell.angle_beta   90.00
_cell.angle_gamma   90.00
#
_symmetry.space_group_name_H-M   'P 1'
#
loop_
_entity.id
_entity.type
_entity.pdbx_description
1 polymer ?
#
loop_
_entity_poly.entity_id
_entity_poly.type
_entity_poly.pdbx_seq_one_letter_code
_entity_poly.pdbx_strand_id
1 'polypeptide(L)'
;MPKRVNRAIELLEQGQPIYYTGAHSGAVLNYEEGLKMSKTWADYINVGMEHGAFDMAGLDQFMRGLIDGGPTRSGHRTPAVIVEVPVDGGSAEVVRANSWQFRQILSRGVHGILLCHAENPGAVRAFVETCRYPINKIGVGNNLGEGHRGAGGQNGAGEVWGISGDDYLDRADPWPLNPDGELLLGLKIENKRALSNVELSTQIPGIAFAEWGPGDMSLVHGYKRLPPKDQMPPELTAARERIKAA
;
A
#
# COMPACT_ATOMS: atom_id res chain seq x y z
N MET A 1 14.18 2.94 -20.69
CA MET A 1 12.85 3.49 -20.36
C MET A 1 12.18 2.52 -19.39
N PRO A 2 11.41 3.01 -18.41
CA PRO A 2 10.65 2.16 -17.48
C PRO A 2 9.75 1.17 -18.21
N LYS A 3 9.59 -0.04 -17.66
CA LYS A 3 8.63 -1.04 -18.13
C LYS A 3 7.31 -0.95 -17.36
N ARG A 4 7.36 -0.49 -16.11
CA ARG A 4 6.19 -0.27 -15.24
C ARG A 4 5.98 1.21 -14.95
N VAL A 5 4.77 1.57 -14.50
CA VAL A 5 4.54 2.85 -13.82
C VAL A 5 5.17 2.80 -12.42
N ASN A 6 4.97 1.69 -11.73
CA ASN A 6 5.42 1.45 -10.37
C ASN A 6 6.81 0.78 -10.35
N ARG A 7 7.84 1.57 -10.02
CA ARG A 7 9.22 1.08 -9.91
C ARG A 7 9.37 -0.08 -8.92
N ALA A 8 8.65 -0.06 -7.81
CA ALA A 8 8.76 -1.11 -6.81
C ALA A 8 8.32 -2.46 -7.38
N ILE A 9 7.23 -2.49 -8.15
CA ILE A 9 6.79 -3.69 -8.87
C ILE A 9 7.86 -4.13 -9.88
N GLU A 10 8.40 -3.20 -10.68
CA GLU A 10 9.43 -3.53 -11.68
C GLU A 10 10.67 -4.21 -11.08
N LEU A 11 11.08 -3.81 -9.89
CA LEU A 11 12.21 -4.41 -9.16
C LEU A 11 11.84 -5.76 -8.54
N LEU A 12 10.65 -5.87 -7.93
CA LEU A 12 10.17 -7.13 -7.38
C LEU A 12 10.03 -8.22 -8.45
N GLU A 13 9.58 -7.87 -9.66
CA GLU A 13 9.53 -8.79 -10.81
C GLU A 13 10.91 -9.31 -11.24
N GLN A 14 11.96 -8.55 -10.93
CA GLN A 14 13.36 -8.95 -11.17
C GLN A 14 13.97 -9.70 -9.99
N GLY A 15 13.18 -10.01 -8.95
CA GLY A 15 13.66 -10.62 -7.72
C GLY A 15 14.56 -9.72 -6.88
N GLN A 16 14.48 -8.40 -7.08
CA GLN A 16 15.28 -7.45 -6.32
C GLN A 16 14.53 -6.96 -5.07
N PRO A 17 15.23 -6.74 -3.94
CA PRO A 17 14.64 -6.06 -2.80
C PRO A 17 14.29 -4.62 -3.16
N ILE A 18 13.25 -4.10 -2.53
CA ILE A 18 12.85 -2.69 -2.62
C ILE A 18 13.07 -2.01 -1.28
N TYR A 19 13.34 -0.71 -1.33
CA TYR A 19 13.55 0.11 -0.15
C TYR A 19 12.65 1.34 -0.17
N TYR A 20 12.17 1.75 1.00
CA TYR A 20 11.33 2.94 1.11
C TYR A 20 11.91 4.00 2.03
N THR A 21 11.39 5.21 1.84
CA THR A 21 11.53 6.33 2.77
C THR A 21 10.14 6.86 3.12
N GLY A 22 10.05 7.74 4.10
CA GLY A 22 8.79 8.31 4.56
C GLY A 22 8.41 7.83 5.95
N ALA A 23 7.53 8.59 6.60
CA ALA A 23 7.17 8.38 8.00
C ALA A 23 5.81 7.70 8.14
N HIS A 24 5.67 6.88 9.18
CA HIS A 24 4.41 6.25 9.59
C HIS A 24 3.41 7.23 10.24
N SER A 25 3.84 8.47 10.50
CA SER A 25 3.01 9.56 11.00
C SER A 25 3.62 10.91 10.62
N GLY A 26 2.78 11.95 10.47
CA GLY A 26 3.26 13.33 10.32
C GLY A 26 3.96 13.62 8.99
N ALA A 27 3.55 12.94 7.91
CA ALA A 27 4.04 13.24 6.57
C ALA A 27 3.73 14.71 6.20
N VAL A 28 4.72 15.41 5.65
CA VAL A 28 4.55 16.78 5.14
C VAL A 28 4.05 16.67 3.70
N LEU A 29 2.75 16.87 3.50
CA LEU A 29 2.10 16.72 2.21
C LEU A 29 1.84 18.09 1.57
N ASN A 30 2.86 18.62 0.88
CA ASN A 30 2.74 19.83 0.08
C ASN A 30 3.58 19.71 -1.20
N TYR A 31 3.45 20.70 -2.09
CA TYR A 31 4.10 20.71 -3.38
C TYR A 31 5.64 20.72 -3.28
N GLU A 32 6.19 21.54 -2.38
CA GLU A 32 7.63 21.69 -2.19
C GLU A 32 8.30 20.40 -1.69
N GLU A 33 7.66 19.70 -0.75
CA GLU A 33 8.17 18.41 -0.29
C GLU A 33 8.03 17.36 -1.40
N GLY A 34 6.97 17.41 -2.22
CA GLY A 34 6.84 16.59 -3.42
C GLY A 34 8.00 16.79 -4.39
N LEU A 35 8.32 18.05 -4.73
CA LEU A 35 9.46 18.38 -5.60
C LEU A 35 10.77 17.80 -5.05
N LYS A 36 11.02 17.96 -3.76
CA LYS A 36 12.21 17.44 -3.08
C LYS A 36 12.27 15.90 -3.11
N MET A 37 11.15 15.24 -2.78
CA MET A 37 11.09 13.78 -2.70
C MET A 37 11.04 13.10 -4.08
N SER A 38 10.75 13.83 -5.17
CA SER A 38 10.80 13.31 -6.55
C SER A 38 12.14 12.69 -6.93
N LYS A 39 13.23 13.16 -6.29
CA LYS A 39 14.61 12.68 -6.49
C LYS A 39 15.11 11.79 -5.35
N THR A 40 14.20 11.21 -4.56
CA THR A 40 14.55 10.25 -3.51
C THR A 40 15.39 9.09 -4.05
N TRP A 41 16.18 8.48 -3.16
CA TRP A 41 16.93 7.25 -3.45
C TRP A 41 16.03 6.01 -3.38
N ALA A 42 14.91 6.12 -2.66
CA ALA A 42 13.99 5.02 -2.39
C ALA A 42 13.19 4.58 -3.63
N ASP A 43 12.76 3.33 -3.63
CA ASP A 43 11.95 2.74 -4.70
C ASP A 43 10.45 3.08 -4.54
N TYR A 44 10.02 3.32 -3.30
CA TYR A 44 8.74 3.97 -3.01
C TYR A 44 8.81 4.92 -1.80
N ILE A 45 7.81 5.78 -1.69
CA ILE A 45 7.58 6.70 -0.58
C ILE A 45 6.38 6.18 0.21
N ASN A 46 6.58 5.98 1.51
CA ASN A 46 5.52 5.67 2.44
C ASN A 46 4.90 6.96 3.01
N VAL A 47 3.57 6.99 3.05
CA VAL A 47 2.79 8.09 3.66
C VAL A 47 1.91 7.52 4.76
N GLY A 48 2.31 7.75 6.00
CA GLY A 48 1.59 7.34 7.19
C GLY A 48 0.34 8.17 7.47
N MET A 49 -0.85 7.68 7.08
CA MET A 49 -2.13 8.31 7.44
C MET A 49 -2.86 7.59 8.58
N GLU A 50 -2.44 6.39 8.97
CA GLU A 50 -2.95 5.70 10.18
C GLU A 50 -2.84 6.57 11.43
N HIS A 51 -1.66 7.17 11.63
CA HIS A 51 -1.37 8.04 12.76
C HIS A 51 -1.17 9.51 12.34
N GLY A 52 -1.45 9.82 11.07
CA GLY A 52 -1.32 11.14 10.47
C GLY A 52 -2.67 11.79 10.17
N ALA A 53 -2.65 13.00 9.63
CA ALA A 53 -3.86 13.61 9.09
C ALA A 53 -4.27 12.90 7.79
N PHE A 54 -5.57 12.64 7.63
CA PHE A 54 -6.14 12.18 6.37
C PHE A 54 -6.28 13.37 5.39
N ASP A 55 -5.14 13.89 4.93
CA ASP A 55 -5.04 15.13 4.16
C ASP A 55 -4.97 14.85 2.64
N MET A 56 -6.14 14.76 2.02
CA MET A 56 -6.25 14.53 0.56
C MET A 56 -5.87 15.76 -0.27
N ALA A 57 -5.98 16.97 0.29
CA ALA A 57 -5.59 18.19 -0.41
C ALA A 57 -4.07 18.31 -0.46
N GLY A 58 -3.41 18.09 0.67
CA GLY A 58 -1.96 17.99 0.76
C GLY A 58 -1.41 16.85 -0.10
N LEU A 59 -2.03 15.67 -0.07
CA LEU A 59 -1.62 14.55 -0.92
C LEU A 59 -1.69 14.91 -2.41
N ASP A 60 -2.74 15.61 -2.86
CA ASP A 60 -2.85 16.09 -4.24
C ASP A 60 -1.67 17.02 -4.62
N GLN A 61 -1.35 17.99 -3.75
CA GLN A 61 -0.22 18.90 -3.96
C GLN A 61 1.12 18.17 -3.97
N PHE A 62 1.30 17.22 -3.06
CA PHE A 62 2.49 16.39 -2.98
C PHE A 62 2.71 15.57 -4.25
N MET A 63 1.66 14.91 -4.76
CA MET A 63 1.73 14.15 -6.01
C MET A 63 2.06 15.06 -7.21
N ARG A 64 1.51 16.28 -7.28
CA ARG A 64 1.90 17.28 -8.30
C ARG A 64 3.38 17.64 -8.21
N GLY A 65 3.89 17.87 -7.01
CA GLY A 65 5.32 18.14 -6.80
C GLY A 65 6.21 16.98 -7.25
N LEU A 66 5.79 15.73 -7.00
CA LEU A 66 6.53 14.55 -7.48
C LEU A 66 6.60 14.50 -9.02
N ILE A 67 5.50 14.83 -9.71
CA ILE A 67 5.42 14.86 -11.17
C ILE A 67 6.36 15.92 -11.75
N ASP A 68 6.23 17.17 -11.27
CA ASP A 68 7.00 18.30 -11.80
C ASP A 68 8.50 18.18 -11.47
N GLY A 69 8.83 17.53 -10.35
CA GLY A 69 10.20 17.22 -9.98
C GLY A 69 10.76 15.99 -10.70
N GLY A 70 9.92 15.20 -11.36
CA GLY A 70 10.30 14.03 -12.14
C GLY A 70 11.07 14.34 -13.44
N PRO A 71 11.40 13.32 -14.25
CA PRO A 71 11.37 11.90 -13.88
C PRO A 71 12.42 11.58 -12.81
N THR A 72 12.26 10.44 -12.15
CA THR A 72 13.24 9.86 -11.23
C THR A 72 14.56 9.51 -11.96
N ARG A 73 15.62 9.17 -11.20
CA ARG A 73 16.90 8.70 -11.79
C ARG A 73 16.75 7.45 -12.66
N SER A 74 15.74 6.63 -12.38
CA SER A 74 15.39 5.43 -13.16
C SER A 74 14.50 5.72 -14.38
N GLY A 75 14.11 6.96 -14.62
CA GLY A 75 13.24 7.35 -15.73
C GLY A 75 11.74 7.23 -15.45
N HIS A 76 11.31 6.67 -14.31
CA HIS A 76 9.91 6.65 -13.88
C HIS A 76 9.41 8.08 -13.66
N ARG A 77 8.15 8.37 -14.02
CA ARG A 77 7.56 9.72 -13.92
C ARG A 77 7.62 10.26 -12.50
N THR A 78 7.25 9.45 -11.52
CA THR A 78 7.36 9.75 -10.09
C THR A 78 7.96 8.55 -9.35
N PRO A 79 8.50 8.70 -8.13
CA PRO A 79 8.65 7.58 -7.21
C PRO A 79 7.26 6.99 -6.92
N ALA A 80 7.18 5.67 -6.72
CA ALA A 80 5.93 5.07 -6.26
C ALA A 80 5.53 5.62 -4.88
N VAL A 81 4.24 5.73 -4.61
CA VAL A 81 3.71 6.22 -3.32
C VAL A 81 2.75 5.20 -2.76
N ILE A 82 2.96 4.79 -1.51
CA ILE A 82 2.12 3.84 -0.78
C ILE A 82 1.60 4.55 0.47
N VAL A 83 0.30 4.43 0.73
CA VAL A 83 -0.34 5.08 1.87
C VAL A 83 -0.73 4.03 2.91
N GLU A 84 -0.32 4.23 4.16
CA GLU A 84 -0.91 3.52 5.31
C GLU A 84 -2.29 4.10 5.56
N VAL A 85 -3.33 3.32 5.26
CA VAL A 85 -4.71 3.79 5.36
C VAL A 85 -5.18 3.82 6.82
N PRO A 86 -6.02 4.79 7.24
CA PRO A 86 -6.53 4.83 8.62
C PRO A 86 -7.46 3.71 9.03
N VAL A 87 -8.18 3.07 8.10
CA VAL A 87 -9.10 1.97 8.43
C VAL A 87 -8.33 0.74 8.90
N ASP A 88 -8.80 0.12 9.99
CA ASP A 88 -8.28 -1.16 10.47
C ASP A 88 -8.80 -2.35 9.64
N GLY A 89 -7.99 -3.42 9.58
CA GLY A 89 -8.34 -4.71 8.99
C GLY A 89 -9.05 -5.67 9.96
N GLY A 90 -9.84 -5.16 10.91
CA GLY A 90 -10.50 -5.96 11.94
C GLY A 90 -11.63 -6.87 11.42
N SER A 91 -12.42 -6.41 10.45
CA SER A 91 -13.48 -7.20 9.81
C SER A 91 -13.81 -6.72 8.40
N ALA A 92 -14.48 -7.58 7.61
CA ALA A 92 -14.91 -7.22 6.26
C ALA A 92 -15.94 -6.07 6.27
N GLU A 93 -16.79 -6.00 7.28
CA GLU A 93 -17.79 -4.94 7.47
C GLU A 93 -17.11 -3.60 7.74
N VAL A 94 -16.09 -3.56 8.59
CA VAL A 94 -15.32 -2.34 8.89
C VAL A 94 -14.65 -1.81 7.62
N VAL A 95 -13.97 -2.69 6.88
CA VAL A 95 -13.31 -2.33 5.61
C VAL A 95 -14.31 -1.81 4.57
N ARG A 96 -15.45 -2.50 4.40
CA ARG A 96 -16.49 -2.09 3.43
C ARG A 96 -17.15 -0.76 3.82
N ALA A 97 -17.47 -0.57 5.10
CA ALA A 97 -18.07 0.67 5.61
C ALA A 97 -17.13 1.88 5.41
N ASN A 98 -15.82 1.64 5.50
CA ASN A 98 -14.78 2.66 5.32
C ASN A 98 -14.16 2.66 3.92
N SER A 99 -14.79 1.98 2.96
CA SER A 99 -14.28 1.84 1.59
C SER A 99 -14.00 3.18 0.87
N TRP A 100 -14.63 4.26 1.35
CA TRP A 100 -14.43 5.62 0.87
C TRP A 100 -12.98 6.11 1.04
N GLN A 101 -12.25 5.62 2.04
CA GLN A 101 -10.85 6.01 2.27
C GLN A 101 -9.95 5.54 1.13
N PHE A 102 -10.03 4.26 0.75
CA PHE A 102 -9.28 3.71 -0.39
C PHE A 102 -9.63 4.43 -1.68
N ARG A 103 -10.94 4.69 -1.92
CA ARG A 103 -11.38 5.41 -3.11
C ARG A 103 -10.76 6.80 -3.20
N GLN A 104 -10.74 7.57 -2.10
CA GLN A 104 -10.16 8.91 -2.11
C GLN A 104 -8.63 8.87 -2.28
N ILE A 105 -7.95 8.01 -1.54
CA ILE A 105 -6.49 7.82 -1.65
C ILE A 105 -6.09 7.45 -3.08
N LEU A 106 -6.66 6.39 -3.65
CA LEU A 106 -6.30 5.94 -5.00
C LEU A 106 -6.68 6.95 -6.08
N SER A 107 -7.68 7.80 -5.83
CA SER A 107 -8.05 8.91 -6.74
C SER A 107 -7.07 10.09 -6.71
N ARG A 108 -6.01 10.04 -5.89
CA ARG A 108 -4.85 10.94 -5.97
C ARG A 108 -3.70 10.35 -6.82
N GLY A 109 -3.90 9.17 -7.42
CA GLY A 109 -2.88 8.53 -8.25
C GLY A 109 -1.72 7.91 -7.46
N VAL A 110 -1.93 7.58 -6.17
CA VAL A 110 -0.94 6.78 -5.44
C VAL A 110 -0.86 5.36 -6.03
N HIS A 111 0.26 4.68 -5.77
CA HIS A 111 0.62 3.43 -6.43
C HIS A 111 0.36 2.20 -5.56
N GLY A 112 -0.12 2.39 -4.33
CA GLY A 112 -0.37 1.30 -3.40
C GLY A 112 -1.01 1.76 -2.10
N ILE A 113 -1.48 0.78 -1.34
CA ILE A 113 -2.05 0.98 0.00
C ILE A 113 -1.50 -0.11 0.93
N LEU A 114 -1.13 0.29 2.14
CA LEU A 114 -0.77 -0.61 3.23
C LEU A 114 -1.95 -0.65 4.22
N LEU A 115 -2.59 -1.81 4.36
CA LEU A 115 -3.69 -2.02 5.31
C LEU A 115 -3.11 -2.29 6.71
N CYS A 116 -3.36 -1.38 7.64
CA CYS A 116 -2.96 -1.53 9.03
C CYS A 116 -3.90 -2.47 9.79
N HIS A 117 -3.40 -3.07 10.86
CA HIS A 117 -4.12 -4.03 11.68
C HIS A 117 -4.82 -5.11 10.82
N ALA A 118 -4.09 -5.77 9.93
CA ALA A 118 -4.61 -6.79 9.01
C ALA A 118 -4.97 -8.10 9.74
N GLU A 119 -5.96 -8.02 10.63
CA GLU A 119 -6.29 -9.05 11.61
C GLU A 119 -7.10 -10.21 11.04
N ASN A 120 -7.95 -9.94 10.05
CA ASN A 120 -8.94 -10.88 9.56
C ASN A 120 -8.77 -11.14 8.05
N PRO A 121 -8.64 -12.40 7.59
CA PRO A 121 -8.54 -12.71 6.16
C PRO A 121 -9.74 -12.22 5.33
N GLY A 122 -10.95 -12.21 5.90
CA GLY A 122 -12.13 -11.63 5.26
C GLY A 122 -12.03 -10.10 5.10
N ALA A 123 -11.40 -9.40 6.05
CA ALA A 123 -11.13 -7.97 5.93
C ALA A 123 -10.09 -7.69 4.83
N VAL A 124 -9.01 -8.47 4.80
CA VAL A 124 -7.99 -8.37 3.74
C VAL A 124 -8.59 -8.62 2.35
N ARG A 125 -9.50 -9.60 2.23
CA ARG A 125 -10.23 -9.85 0.98
C ARG A 125 -11.10 -8.67 0.57
N ALA A 126 -11.87 -8.11 1.51
CA ALA A 126 -12.68 -6.93 1.28
C ALA A 126 -11.83 -5.70 0.91
N PHE A 127 -10.62 -5.60 1.44
CA PHE A 127 -9.65 -4.55 1.11
C PHE A 127 -9.19 -4.65 -0.34
N VAL A 128 -8.77 -5.85 -0.76
CA VAL A 128 -8.43 -6.12 -2.17
C VAL A 128 -9.63 -5.77 -3.06
N GLU A 129 -10.80 -6.34 -2.80
CA GLU A 129 -12.03 -6.08 -3.59
C GLU A 129 -12.35 -4.58 -3.69
N THR A 130 -12.21 -3.83 -2.60
CA THR A 130 -12.49 -2.38 -2.57
C THR A 130 -11.50 -1.55 -3.37
N CYS A 131 -10.26 -2.01 -3.53
CA CYS A 131 -9.26 -1.31 -4.35
C CYS A 131 -9.45 -1.52 -5.86
N ARG A 132 -10.27 -2.50 -6.26
CA ARG A 132 -10.42 -2.96 -7.64
C ARG A 132 -11.65 -2.37 -8.31
N TYR A 133 -11.53 -2.02 -9.58
CA TYR A 133 -12.70 -1.65 -10.39
C TYR A 133 -13.56 -2.90 -10.70
N PRO A 134 -14.90 -2.78 -10.76
CA PRO A 134 -15.78 -3.91 -11.09
C PRO A 134 -15.47 -4.57 -12.43
N ILE A 135 -14.91 -3.83 -13.40
CA ILE A 135 -14.53 -4.36 -14.72
C ILE A 135 -13.36 -5.35 -14.65
N ASN A 136 -12.55 -5.32 -13.59
CA ASN A 136 -11.39 -6.20 -13.42
C ASN A 136 -11.85 -7.56 -12.88
N LYS A 137 -11.91 -8.57 -13.77
CA LYS A 137 -12.50 -9.88 -13.46
C LYS A 137 -11.51 -10.96 -13.02
N ILE A 138 -10.20 -10.71 -13.07
CA ILE A 138 -9.19 -11.70 -12.67
C ILE A 138 -9.43 -12.13 -11.21
N GLY A 139 -9.50 -13.43 -10.94
CA GLY A 139 -9.75 -13.99 -9.61
C GLY A 139 -11.21 -13.92 -9.11
N VAL A 140 -12.13 -13.27 -9.82
CA VAL A 140 -13.55 -13.22 -9.41
C VAL A 140 -14.15 -14.62 -9.46
N GLY A 141 -14.80 -15.05 -8.38
CA GLY A 141 -15.32 -16.41 -8.21
C GLY A 141 -14.24 -17.43 -7.80
N ASN A 142 -12.97 -17.04 -7.75
CA ASN A 142 -11.86 -17.85 -7.26
C ASN A 142 -11.11 -17.10 -6.16
N ASN A 143 -11.66 -17.13 -4.95
CA ASN A 143 -11.17 -16.42 -3.77
C ASN A 143 -11.31 -14.88 -3.78
N LEU A 144 -11.90 -14.27 -4.80
CA LEU A 144 -12.31 -12.85 -4.74
C LEU A 144 -13.75 -12.69 -5.21
N GLY A 145 -14.46 -11.72 -4.61
CA GLY A 145 -15.67 -11.13 -5.14
C GLY A 145 -15.36 -10.10 -6.22
N GLU A 146 -16.42 -9.45 -6.73
CA GLU A 146 -16.30 -8.35 -7.67
C GLU A 146 -15.59 -7.14 -7.05
N GLY A 147 -14.87 -6.38 -7.85
CA GLY A 147 -14.27 -5.12 -7.42
C GLY A 147 -15.33 -4.08 -7.08
N HIS A 148 -15.11 -3.26 -6.04
CA HIS A 148 -16.08 -2.27 -5.55
C HIS A 148 -15.63 -0.80 -5.72
N ARG A 149 -14.49 -0.55 -6.38
CA ARG A 149 -14.00 0.81 -6.65
C ARG A 149 -14.90 1.51 -7.67
N GLY A 150 -15.54 2.60 -7.26
CA GLY A 150 -16.41 3.40 -8.12
C GLY A 150 -15.66 4.23 -9.15
N ALA A 151 -16.33 4.54 -10.26
CA ALA A 151 -15.86 5.47 -11.28
C ALA A 151 -15.89 6.93 -10.79
N GLY A 152 -15.06 7.78 -11.39
CA GLY A 152 -15.00 9.23 -11.16
C GLY A 152 -13.58 9.74 -10.85
N GLY A 153 -12.68 8.89 -10.39
CA GLY A 153 -11.30 9.25 -10.06
C GLY A 153 -10.26 8.86 -11.12
N GLN A 154 -10.62 8.04 -12.10
CA GLN A 154 -9.67 7.40 -13.03
C GLN A 154 -8.93 8.40 -13.92
N ASN A 155 -9.58 9.48 -14.36
CA ASN A 155 -8.94 10.46 -15.24
C ASN A 155 -7.82 11.21 -14.50
N GLY A 156 -8.13 11.76 -13.32
CA GLY A 156 -7.13 12.47 -12.51
C GLY A 156 -6.00 11.55 -12.03
N ALA A 157 -6.31 10.31 -11.64
CA ALA A 157 -5.28 9.35 -11.27
C ALA A 157 -4.43 8.89 -12.47
N GLY A 158 -5.05 8.74 -13.65
CA GLY A 158 -4.36 8.45 -14.91
C GLY A 158 -3.39 9.56 -15.33
N GLU A 159 -3.77 10.84 -15.15
CA GLU A 159 -2.89 11.99 -15.40
C GLU A 159 -1.62 11.95 -14.53
N VAL A 160 -1.74 11.53 -13.26
CA VAL A 160 -0.59 11.35 -12.37
C VAL A 160 0.36 10.28 -12.90
N TRP A 161 -0.19 9.17 -13.42
CA TRP A 161 0.58 8.06 -13.99
C TRP A 161 1.08 8.36 -15.42
N GLY A 162 0.52 9.37 -16.07
CA GLY A 162 0.83 9.73 -17.45
C GLY A 162 0.19 8.84 -18.51
N ILE A 163 -0.97 8.28 -18.19
CA ILE A 163 -1.74 7.39 -19.07
C ILE A 163 -3.18 7.88 -19.20
N SER A 164 -3.93 7.34 -20.16
CA SER A 164 -5.34 7.70 -20.31
C SER A 164 -6.19 7.15 -19.14
N GLY A 165 -7.40 7.68 -18.98
CA GLY A 165 -8.34 7.15 -17.99
C GLY A 165 -8.70 5.69 -18.23
N ASP A 166 -8.82 5.27 -19.49
CA ASP A 166 -9.11 3.88 -19.87
C ASP A 166 -7.91 2.97 -19.57
N ASP A 167 -6.69 3.36 -19.95
CA ASP A 167 -5.47 2.62 -19.58
C ASP A 167 -5.33 2.53 -18.05
N TYR A 168 -5.71 3.58 -17.32
CA TYR A 168 -5.71 3.55 -15.86
C TYR A 168 -6.72 2.54 -15.31
N LEU A 169 -7.93 2.44 -15.87
CA LEU A 169 -8.91 1.45 -15.44
C LEU A 169 -8.37 0.01 -15.61
N ASP A 170 -7.68 -0.26 -16.71
CA ASP A 170 -7.10 -1.57 -17.01
C ASP A 170 -5.89 -1.91 -16.10
N ARG A 171 -5.03 -0.92 -15.83
CA ARG A 171 -3.76 -1.13 -15.11
C ARG A 171 -3.83 -0.88 -13.60
N ALA A 172 -4.81 -0.12 -13.11
CA ALA A 172 -5.02 0.11 -11.68
C ALA A 172 -5.72 -1.08 -11.00
N ASP A 173 -5.12 -2.27 -11.15
CA ASP A 173 -5.47 -3.52 -10.46
C ASP A 173 -4.28 -4.00 -9.62
N PRO A 174 -4.50 -4.79 -8.55
CA PRO A 174 -3.42 -5.28 -7.70
C PRO A 174 -2.47 -6.22 -8.43
N TRP A 175 -1.17 -5.95 -8.31
CA TRP A 175 -0.12 -6.91 -8.61
C TRP A 175 0.16 -7.73 -7.32
N PRO A 176 0.47 -9.05 -7.38
CA PRO A 176 0.69 -9.87 -8.58
C PRO A 176 -0.57 -10.54 -9.14
N LEU A 177 -1.78 -10.19 -8.66
CA LEU A 177 -3.03 -10.77 -9.17
C LEU A 177 -3.23 -10.50 -10.66
N ASN A 178 -3.15 -9.22 -11.06
CA ASN A 178 -3.06 -8.83 -12.45
C ASN A 178 -1.58 -8.69 -12.83
N PRO A 179 -1.05 -9.50 -13.77
CA PRO A 179 0.32 -9.36 -14.26
C PRO A 179 0.61 -7.97 -14.85
N ASP A 180 -0.38 -7.27 -15.38
CA ASP A 180 -0.25 -5.91 -15.90
C ASP A 180 -0.64 -4.82 -14.88
N GLY A 181 -1.01 -5.24 -13.66
CA GLY A 181 -1.41 -4.39 -12.56
C GLY A 181 -0.26 -3.52 -12.03
N GLU A 182 -0.61 -2.33 -11.57
CA GLU A 182 0.34 -1.31 -11.09
C GLU A 182 0.09 -0.93 -9.62
N LEU A 183 -0.92 -1.52 -8.96
CA LEU A 183 -1.19 -1.31 -7.54
C LEU A 183 -0.42 -2.31 -6.67
N LEU A 184 0.39 -1.80 -5.75
CA LEU A 184 1.08 -2.60 -4.73
C LEU A 184 0.30 -2.57 -3.41
N LEU A 185 -0.46 -3.63 -3.12
CA LEU A 185 -1.22 -3.73 -1.87
C LEU A 185 -0.44 -4.52 -0.82
N GLY A 186 -0.29 -3.94 0.36
CA GLY A 186 0.45 -4.53 1.48
C GLY A 186 -0.38 -4.68 2.74
N LEU A 187 0.12 -5.51 3.66
CA LEU A 187 -0.47 -5.74 4.98
C LEU A 187 0.51 -5.38 6.09
N LYS A 188 0.02 -4.70 7.13
CA LYS A 188 0.77 -4.50 8.36
C LYS A 188 0.35 -5.56 9.38
N ILE A 189 1.29 -6.44 9.73
CA ILE A 189 1.09 -7.54 10.67
C ILE A 189 1.72 -7.15 12.01
N GLU A 190 0.89 -6.63 12.90
CA GLU A 190 1.37 -5.85 14.03
C GLU A 190 0.66 -6.13 15.35
N ASN A 191 -0.20 -7.16 15.37
CA ASN A 191 -0.81 -7.65 16.60
C ASN A 191 -1.02 -9.16 16.58
N LYS A 192 -1.46 -9.72 17.71
CA LYS A 192 -1.62 -11.18 17.89
C LYS A 192 -2.66 -11.80 16.93
N ARG A 193 -3.75 -11.09 16.61
CA ARG A 193 -4.77 -11.60 15.69
C ARG A 193 -4.25 -11.62 14.26
N ALA A 194 -3.63 -10.54 13.82
CA ALA A 194 -2.96 -10.48 12.51
C ALA A 194 -1.87 -11.58 12.39
N LEU A 195 -1.03 -11.74 13.41
CA LEU A 195 0.01 -12.78 13.42
C LEU A 195 -0.58 -14.20 13.38
N SER A 196 -1.70 -14.44 14.06
CA SER A 196 -2.34 -15.77 14.04
C SER A 196 -2.88 -16.16 12.66
N ASN A 197 -3.23 -15.18 11.84
CA ASN A 197 -3.83 -15.34 10.52
C ASN A 197 -2.85 -15.05 9.36
N VAL A 198 -1.57 -14.80 9.64
CA VAL A 198 -0.65 -14.20 8.66
C VAL A 198 -0.57 -15.02 7.37
N GLU A 199 -0.45 -16.34 7.44
CA GLU A 199 -0.37 -17.20 6.25
C GLU A 199 -1.67 -17.21 5.44
N LEU A 200 -2.83 -17.08 6.10
CA LEU A 200 -4.11 -16.99 5.40
C LEU A 200 -4.29 -15.63 4.73
N SER A 201 -3.83 -14.57 5.40
CA SER A 201 -3.95 -13.19 4.92
C SER A 201 -2.99 -12.90 3.75
N THR A 202 -1.75 -13.39 3.80
CA THR A 202 -0.76 -13.17 2.72
C THR A 202 -1.09 -13.95 1.45
N GLN A 203 -1.81 -15.07 1.56
CA GLN A 203 -2.27 -15.86 0.41
C GLN A 203 -3.48 -15.30 -0.32
N ILE A 204 -4.09 -14.21 0.17
CA ILE A 204 -5.23 -13.60 -0.51
C ILE A 204 -4.75 -13.00 -1.83
N PRO A 205 -5.39 -13.37 -2.98
CA PRO A 205 -4.92 -12.89 -4.27
C PRO A 205 -4.95 -11.37 -4.34
N GLY A 206 -3.84 -10.76 -4.78
CA GLY A 206 -3.68 -9.32 -4.90
C GLY A 206 -2.89 -8.66 -3.76
N ILE A 207 -2.56 -9.41 -2.70
CA ILE A 207 -1.58 -8.98 -1.71
C ILE A 207 -0.18 -9.23 -2.26
N ALA A 208 0.67 -8.20 -2.23
CA ALA A 208 2.03 -8.24 -2.77
C ALA A 208 3.11 -8.40 -1.70
N PHE A 209 2.87 -7.87 -0.49
CA PHE A 209 3.82 -7.93 0.60
C PHE A 209 3.13 -7.83 1.97
N ALA A 210 3.84 -8.27 3.00
CA ALA A 210 3.48 -8.01 4.39
C ALA A 210 4.68 -7.37 5.12
N GLU A 211 4.38 -6.38 5.94
CA GLU A 211 5.33 -5.71 6.82
C GLU A 211 5.07 -6.10 8.27
N TRP A 212 6.13 -6.35 9.02
CA TRP A 212 6.04 -6.47 10.47
C TRP A 212 5.93 -5.07 11.07
N GLY A 213 4.85 -4.77 11.81
CA GLY A 213 4.73 -3.54 12.60
C GLY A 213 5.34 -3.74 14.00
N PRO A 214 6.61 -3.37 14.22
CA PRO A 214 7.32 -3.75 15.44
C PRO A 214 6.84 -2.97 16.67
N GLY A 215 6.33 -1.76 16.48
CA GLY A 215 5.80 -0.91 17.54
C GLY A 215 4.59 -1.56 18.20
N ASP A 216 3.51 -1.78 17.45
CA ASP A 216 2.30 -2.42 17.98
C ASP A 216 2.53 -3.86 18.39
N MET A 217 3.39 -4.61 17.69
CA MET A 217 3.74 -5.97 18.13
C MET A 217 4.39 -5.94 19.52
N SER A 218 5.22 -4.94 19.80
CA SER A 218 5.80 -4.75 21.13
C SER A 218 4.72 -4.42 22.17
N LEU A 219 3.77 -3.54 21.82
CA LEU A 219 2.67 -3.15 22.71
C LEU A 219 1.77 -4.33 23.09
N VAL A 220 1.38 -5.19 22.14
CA VAL A 220 0.52 -6.36 22.44
C VAL A 220 1.22 -7.43 23.27
N HIS A 221 2.55 -7.38 23.34
CA HIS A 221 3.38 -8.20 24.21
C HIS A 221 3.79 -7.50 25.52
N GLY A 222 3.27 -6.29 25.78
CA GLY A 222 3.46 -5.56 27.04
C GLY A 222 4.69 -4.66 27.09
N TYR A 223 5.41 -4.50 25.98
CA TYR A 223 6.56 -3.63 25.87
C TYR A 223 6.15 -2.25 25.36
N LYS A 224 6.42 -1.19 26.14
CA LYS A 224 6.07 0.19 25.77
C LYS A 224 6.83 0.74 24.56
N ARG A 225 7.89 0.06 24.13
CA ARG A 225 8.78 0.42 23.02
C ARG A 225 9.32 -0.86 22.39
N LEU A 226 9.71 -0.80 21.13
CA LEU A 226 10.47 -1.87 20.48
C LEU A 226 11.78 -2.11 21.25
N PRO A 227 12.00 -3.34 21.78
CA PRO A 227 13.27 -3.67 22.41
C PRO A 227 14.45 -3.55 21.44
N PRO A 228 15.66 -3.17 21.90
CA PRO A 228 16.87 -3.18 21.08
C PRO A 228 17.11 -4.54 20.42
N LYS A 229 17.72 -4.55 19.23
CA LYS A 229 17.90 -5.76 18.41
C LYS A 229 18.69 -6.87 19.14
N ASP A 230 19.66 -6.49 19.95
CA ASP A 230 20.49 -7.38 20.78
C ASP A 230 19.76 -7.92 22.02
N GLN A 231 18.58 -7.37 22.34
CA GLN A 231 17.76 -7.72 23.50
C GLN A 231 16.33 -8.12 23.09
N MET A 232 16.15 -8.51 21.82
CA MET A 232 14.83 -8.84 21.30
C MET A 232 14.26 -10.08 22.01
N PRO A 233 13.09 -9.98 22.66
CA PRO A 233 12.43 -11.13 23.27
C PRO A 233 12.16 -12.25 22.25
N PRO A 234 12.19 -13.53 22.68
CA PRO A 234 11.95 -14.67 21.81
C PRO A 234 10.63 -14.59 21.03
N GLU A 235 9.56 -14.10 21.66
CA GLU A 235 8.24 -13.95 21.03
C GLU A 235 8.22 -12.91 19.91
N LEU A 236 8.94 -11.80 20.04
CA LEU A 236 9.02 -10.77 19.00
C LEU A 236 9.92 -11.23 17.84
N THR A 237 10.97 -11.98 18.16
CA THR A 237 11.81 -12.64 17.15
C THR A 237 11.00 -13.68 16.37
N ALA A 238 10.25 -14.53 17.07
CA ALA A 238 9.39 -15.54 16.45
C ALA A 238 8.29 -14.91 15.57
N ALA A 239 7.65 -13.84 16.05
CA ALA A 239 6.67 -13.09 15.26
C ALA A 239 7.29 -12.54 13.97
N ARG A 240 8.45 -11.88 14.07
CA ARG A 240 9.16 -11.33 12.91
C ARG A 240 9.51 -12.40 11.88
N GLU A 241 10.08 -13.53 12.31
CA GLU A 241 10.50 -14.58 11.39
C GLU A 241 9.30 -15.30 10.75
N ARG A 242 8.20 -15.48 11.50
CA ARG A 242 6.96 -16.01 10.94
C ARG A 242 6.38 -15.11 9.85
N ILE A 243 6.36 -13.79 10.09
CA ILE A 243 5.85 -12.81 9.11
C ILE A 243 6.71 -12.80 7.84
N LYS A 244 8.05 -12.89 7.97
CA LYS A 244 8.94 -12.96 6.80
C LYS A 244 8.77 -14.21 5.96
N ALA A 245 8.33 -15.31 6.56
CA ALA A 245 8.18 -16.61 5.90
C ALA A 245 6.81 -16.81 5.25
N ALA A 246 5.81 -16.00 5.64
CA ALA A 246 4.43 -16.03 5.16
C ALA A 246 4.25 -15.22 3.87
#